data_AF-A0A151HJ54-F1
#
_entry.id   AF-A0A151HJ54-F1
#
_cell.length_a   1.000
_cell.length_b   1.000
_cell.length_c   1.000
_cell.angle_alpha   90.00
_cell.angle_beta   90.00
_cell.angle_gamma   90.00
#
_symmetry.space_group_name_H-M   'P 1'
#
loop_
_entity.id
_entity.type
_entity.pdbx_description
1 polymer ?
#
loop_
_entity_poly.entity_id
_entity_poly.type
_entity_poly.pdbx_seq_one_letter_code
_entity_poly.pdbx_strand_id
1 'polypeptide(L)'
;FLDIADAIDDGSKSLPSADFEISDIPSPEDLCVPGSHCMPSAEVEETRECVLAWSVDRSVSPALNKRSCRACGFSRYEATLSCPKCLETDEQCVVTGYPVERDSAVKCSSCHSAANRTDWHAFIHLTKKCPWCESPQEVR
;
A
#
# COMPACT_ATOMS: atom_id res chain seq x y z
N PHE A 1 -7.05 -12.20 -2.07
CA PHE A 1 -6.51 -13.56 -2.20
C PHE A 1 -7.54 -14.49 -2.79
N LEU A 2 -8.71 -14.67 -2.15
CA LEU A 2 -9.79 -15.56 -2.61
C LEU A 2 -10.12 -15.36 -4.10
N ASP A 3 -10.37 -14.12 -4.53
CA ASP A 3 -10.70 -13.83 -5.94
C ASP A 3 -9.62 -14.30 -6.93
N ILE A 4 -8.34 -14.17 -6.56
CA ILE A 4 -7.20 -14.60 -7.38
C ILE A 4 -7.11 -16.13 -7.39
N ALA A 5 -7.28 -16.77 -6.24
CA ALA A 5 -7.22 -18.22 -6.12
C ALA A 5 -8.35 -18.90 -6.90
N ASP A 6 -9.58 -18.38 -6.78
CA ASP A 6 -10.74 -18.82 -7.55
C ASP A 6 -10.51 -18.61 -9.05
N ALA A 7 -9.96 -17.46 -9.46
CA ALA A 7 -9.65 -17.19 -10.86
C ALA A 7 -8.60 -18.16 -11.44
N ILE A 8 -7.59 -18.55 -10.67
CA ILE A 8 -6.60 -19.57 -11.06
C ILE A 8 -7.29 -20.93 -11.27
N ASP A 9 -8.13 -21.36 -10.33
CA ASP A 9 -8.80 -22.66 -10.37
C ASP A 9 -9.81 -22.75 -11.52
N ASP A 10 -10.55 -21.67 -11.76
CA ASP A 10 -11.56 -21.57 -12.83
C ASP A 10 -10.96 -21.27 -14.21
N GLY A 11 -9.66 -20.94 -14.28
CA GLY A 11 -9.02 -20.43 -15.50
C GLY A 11 -9.60 -19.10 -15.97
N SER A 12 -10.21 -18.33 -15.07
CA SER A 12 -10.77 -17.01 -15.33
C SER A 12 -9.67 -15.94 -15.33
N LYS A 13 -9.86 -14.92 -16.18
CA LYS A 13 -8.99 -13.72 -16.22
C LYS A 13 -9.63 -12.49 -15.57
N SER A 14 -10.87 -12.62 -15.12
CA SER A 14 -11.64 -11.49 -14.58
C SER A 14 -11.51 -11.45 -13.07
N LEU A 15 -11.03 -10.32 -12.56
CA LEU A 15 -10.97 -10.01 -11.13
C LEU A 15 -11.79 -8.74 -10.84
N PRO A 16 -12.43 -8.63 -9.66
CA PRO A 16 -13.12 -7.41 -9.27
C PRO A 16 -12.15 -6.22 -9.18
N SER A 17 -12.50 -5.09 -9.78
CA SER A 17 -11.61 -3.92 -9.95
C SER A 17 -12.04 -2.67 -9.18
N ALA A 18 -13.23 -2.65 -8.55
CA ALA A 18 -13.81 -1.42 -7.99
C ALA A 18 -12.93 -0.71 -6.95
N ASP A 19 -12.22 -1.44 -6.10
CA ASP A 19 -11.33 -0.87 -5.09
C ASP A 19 -10.02 -0.31 -5.68
N PHE A 20 -9.67 -0.70 -6.91
CA PHE A 20 -8.46 -0.22 -7.60
C PHE A 20 -8.69 1.15 -8.26
N GLU A 21 -9.93 1.49 -8.64
CA GLU A 21 -10.29 2.78 -9.27
C GLU A 21 -9.97 4.00 -8.40
N ILE A 22 -9.91 3.81 -7.08
CA ILE A 22 -9.57 4.85 -6.12
C ILE A 22 -8.08 4.87 -5.76
N SER A 23 -7.25 4.09 -6.45
CA SER A 23 -5.82 3.94 -6.17
C SER A 23 -4.95 4.25 -7.40
N ASP A 24 -3.64 4.25 -7.21
CA ASP A 24 -2.63 4.24 -8.29
C ASP A 24 -2.07 2.84 -8.56
N ILE A 25 -2.71 1.80 -8.01
CA ILE A 25 -2.39 0.40 -8.29
C ILE A 25 -3.00 0.04 -9.65
N PRO A 26 -2.24 -0.63 -10.55
CA PRO A 26 -2.78 -1.07 -11.83
C PRO A 26 -4.06 -1.89 -11.66
N SER A 27 -4.99 -1.71 -12.59
CA SER A 27 -6.23 -2.48 -12.58
C SER A 27 -5.89 -3.97 -12.71
N PRO A 28 -6.62 -4.87 -12.02
CA PRO A 28 -6.43 -6.30 -12.16
C PRO A 28 -6.55 -6.80 -13.62
N GLU A 29 -7.27 -6.08 -14.48
CA GLU A 29 -7.38 -6.40 -15.91
C GLU A 29 -6.09 -6.14 -16.71
N ASP A 30 -5.25 -5.22 -16.24
CA ASP A 30 -3.92 -4.95 -16.79
C ASP A 30 -2.88 -5.98 -16.28
N LEU A 31 -3.25 -6.73 -15.24
CA LEU A 31 -2.41 -7.75 -14.62
C LEU A 31 -2.81 -9.14 -15.15
N CYS A 32 -1.81 -9.97 -15.43
CA CYS A 32 -2.07 -11.35 -15.82
C CYS A 32 -2.29 -12.20 -14.57
N VAL A 33 -3.47 -12.82 -14.45
CA VAL A 33 -3.71 -13.89 -13.46
C VAL A 33 -2.76 -15.06 -13.76
N PRO A 34 -2.03 -15.58 -12.75
CA PRO A 34 -1.18 -16.76 -12.93
C PRO A 34 -1.96 -17.97 -13.46
N GLY A 35 -1.30 -18.85 -14.20
CA GLY A 35 -1.94 -20.08 -14.70
C GLY A 35 -2.02 -21.21 -13.67
N SER A 36 -1.35 -21.08 -12.52
CA SER A 36 -1.32 -22.07 -11.46
C SER A 36 -0.92 -21.44 -10.13
N HIS A 37 -1.30 -22.06 -9.02
CA HIS A 37 -0.82 -21.70 -7.69
C HIS A 37 0.69 -21.91 -7.58
N CYS A 38 1.37 -21.01 -6.85
CA CYS A 38 2.80 -21.13 -6.56
C CYS A 38 3.10 -21.92 -5.28
N MET A 39 2.07 -22.28 -4.50
CA MET A 39 2.18 -22.98 -3.23
C MET A 39 1.46 -24.35 -3.29
N PRO A 40 1.82 -25.31 -2.41
CA PRO A 40 1.11 -26.58 -2.29
C PRO A 40 -0.37 -26.38 -1.99
N SER A 41 -1.23 -27.28 -2.48
CA SER A 41 -2.69 -27.18 -2.30
C SER A 41 -3.12 -27.09 -0.84
N ALA A 42 -2.42 -27.76 0.08
CA ALA A 42 -2.71 -27.69 1.50
C ALA A 42 -2.54 -26.27 2.07
N GLU A 43 -1.50 -25.55 1.66
CA GLU A 43 -1.24 -24.17 2.11
C GLU A 43 -2.21 -23.17 1.46
N VAL A 44 -2.61 -23.43 0.22
CA VAL A 44 -3.65 -22.65 -0.47
C VAL A 44 -4.98 -22.76 0.28
N GLU A 45 -5.41 -23.98 0.62
CA GLU A 45 -6.66 -24.20 1.36
C GLU A 45 -6.60 -23.62 2.78
N GLU A 46 -5.48 -23.78 3.49
CA GLU A 46 -5.29 -23.15 4.81
C GLU A 46 -5.40 -21.61 4.72
N THR A 47 -4.80 -21.01 3.69
CA THR A 47 -4.88 -19.56 3.45
C THR A 47 -6.30 -19.13 3.09
N ARG A 48 -7.03 -19.93 2.29
CA ARG A 48 -8.45 -19.68 1.99
C ARG A 48 -9.28 -19.65 3.26
N GLU A 49 -9.15 -20.66 4.11
CA GLU A 49 -9.88 -20.76 5.38
C GLU A 49 -9.59 -19.55 6.28
N CYS A 50 -8.32 -19.13 6.37
CA CYS A 50 -7.91 -17.96 7.14
C CYS A 50 -8.57 -16.66 6.63
N VAL A 51 -8.51 -16.40 5.32
CA VAL A 51 -9.10 -15.19 4.73
C VAL A 51 -10.63 -15.20 4.82
N LEU A 52 -11.26 -16.36 4.66
CA LEU A 52 -12.70 -16.53 4.88
C LEU A 52 -13.09 -16.23 6.32
N ALA A 53 -12.30 -16.69 7.30
CA ALA A 53 -12.54 -16.39 8.72
C ALA A 53 -12.51 -14.88 8.99
N TRP A 54 -11.58 -14.13 8.37
CA TRP A 54 -11.56 -12.66 8.49
C TRP A 54 -12.75 -12.00 7.80
N SER A 55 -13.25 -12.55 6.69
CA SER A 55 -14.40 -11.97 5.98
C SER A 55 -15.71 -12.05 6.78
N VAL A 56 -15.83 -13.02 7.68
CA VAL A 56 -16.99 -13.17 8.56
C VAL A 56 -16.84 -12.43 9.90
N ASP A 57 -15.60 -12.07 10.27
CA ASP A 57 -15.31 -11.32 11.48
C ASP A 57 -15.68 -9.84 11.31
N ARG A 58 -16.74 -9.42 12.00
CA ARG A 58 -17.24 -8.03 11.96
C ARG A 58 -16.29 -7.02 12.58
N SER A 59 -15.26 -7.46 13.32
CA SER A 59 -14.22 -6.56 13.84
C SER A 59 -13.22 -6.13 12.76
N VAL A 60 -13.19 -6.85 11.63
CA VAL A 60 -12.33 -6.55 10.48
C VAL A 60 -13.15 -5.80 9.43
N SER A 61 -12.81 -4.54 9.18
CA SER A 61 -13.44 -3.77 8.09
C SER A 61 -12.81 -4.13 6.76
N PRO A 62 -13.59 -4.52 5.73
CA PRO A 62 -13.06 -4.75 4.39
C PRO A 62 -12.77 -3.44 3.64
N ALA A 63 -13.27 -2.30 4.13
CA ALA A 63 -13.09 -1.02 3.46
C ALA A 63 -11.66 -0.50 3.61
N LEU A 64 -11.05 -0.14 2.48
CA LEU A 64 -9.78 0.58 2.46
C LEU A 64 -9.94 1.96 3.10
N ASN A 65 -8.97 2.34 3.92
CA ASN A 65 -8.84 3.70 4.44
C ASN A 65 -8.64 4.68 3.29
N LYS A 66 -9.24 5.86 3.41
CA LYS A 66 -9.24 6.88 2.35
C LYS A 66 -8.79 8.22 2.87
N ARG A 67 -8.19 9.01 1.97
CA ARG A 67 -7.85 10.41 2.18
C ARG A 67 -8.23 11.25 0.97
N SER A 68 -8.40 12.56 1.18
CA SER A 68 -8.71 13.49 0.11
C SER A 68 -7.43 13.90 -0.64
N CYS A 69 -7.49 13.90 -1.98
CA CYS A 69 -6.46 14.51 -2.81
C CYS A 69 -6.32 16.00 -2.49
N ARG A 70 -5.09 16.47 -2.32
CA ARG A 70 -4.79 17.86 -1.94
C ARG A 70 -5.08 18.87 -3.04
N ALA A 71 -5.06 18.44 -4.30
CA ALA A 71 -5.32 19.30 -5.46
C ALA A 71 -6.81 19.36 -5.84
N CYS A 72 -7.47 18.20 -5.95
CA CYS A 72 -8.85 18.13 -6.47
C CYS A 72 -9.90 17.62 -5.47
N GLY A 73 -9.51 17.26 -4.24
CA GLY A 73 -10.43 16.77 -3.20
C GLY A 73 -10.96 15.35 -3.38
N PHE A 74 -10.55 14.63 -4.43
CA PHE A 74 -11.00 13.26 -4.69
C PHE A 74 -10.63 12.30 -3.54
N SER A 75 -11.60 11.52 -3.06
CA SER A 75 -11.38 10.49 -2.03
C SER A 75 -10.69 9.28 -2.66
N ARG A 76 -9.47 9.00 -2.22
CA ARG A 76 -8.61 7.94 -2.75
C ARG A 76 -8.03 7.09 -1.63
N TYR A 77 -7.56 5.89 -1.95
CA TYR A 77 -6.83 5.05 -0.99
C TYR A 77 -5.68 5.86 -0.33
N GLU A 78 -5.49 5.67 0.97
CA GLU A 78 -4.58 6.51 1.75
C GLU A 78 -3.11 6.40 1.35
N ALA A 79 -2.67 5.24 0.86
CA ALA A 79 -1.29 5.05 0.42
C ALA A 79 -1.02 5.52 -1.02
N THR A 80 -2.06 5.90 -1.77
CA THR A 80 -1.96 6.36 -3.16
C THR A 80 -1.04 7.56 -3.28
N LEU A 81 0.03 7.46 -4.09
CA LEU A 81 0.98 8.54 -4.38
C LEU A 81 0.50 9.41 -5.53
N SER A 82 -0.05 8.81 -6.60
CA SER A 82 -0.56 9.53 -7.77
C SER A 82 -2.08 9.59 -7.77
N CYS A 83 -2.69 10.78 -7.90
CA CYS A 83 -4.15 10.87 -7.91
C CYS A 83 -4.72 10.27 -9.20
N PRO A 84 -5.59 9.24 -9.14
CA PRO A 84 -6.14 8.64 -10.36
C PRO A 84 -7.03 9.61 -11.16
N LYS A 85 -7.52 10.68 -10.52
CA LYS A 85 -8.41 11.67 -11.15
C LYS A 85 -7.67 12.86 -11.78
N CYS A 86 -6.69 13.45 -11.07
CA CYS A 86 -6.02 14.69 -11.51
C CYS A 86 -4.52 14.54 -11.70
N LEU A 87 -3.97 13.33 -11.50
CA LEU A 87 -2.55 12.98 -11.66
C LEU A 87 -1.57 13.75 -10.76
N GLU A 88 -2.08 14.45 -9.75
CA GLU A 88 -1.24 15.08 -8.72
C GLU A 88 -0.48 14.00 -7.94
N THR A 89 0.84 14.16 -7.84
CA THR A 89 1.74 13.22 -7.17
C THR A 89 2.16 13.73 -5.80
N ASP A 90 2.16 12.86 -4.78
CA ASP A 90 2.77 13.12 -3.49
C ASP A 90 4.18 12.54 -3.39
N GLU A 91 5.06 13.19 -2.62
CA GLU A 91 6.37 12.64 -2.25
C GLU A 91 6.18 11.43 -1.33
N GLN A 92 6.89 10.32 -1.60
CA GLN A 92 6.80 9.09 -0.82
C GLN A 92 7.64 9.18 0.47
N CYS A 93 7.08 8.75 1.59
CA CYS A 93 7.77 8.60 2.85
C CYS A 93 8.72 7.41 2.79
N VAL A 94 10.03 7.63 2.95
CA VAL A 94 11.03 6.57 2.88
C VAL A 94 10.99 5.56 4.03
N VAL A 95 10.15 5.79 5.05
CA VAL A 95 9.97 4.85 6.17
C VAL A 95 8.78 3.91 5.91
N THR A 96 7.64 4.46 5.49
CA THR A 96 6.37 3.71 5.40
C THR A 96 5.93 3.39 3.98
N GLY A 97 6.48 4.09 2.99
CA GLY A 97 5.99 4.05 1.60
C GLY A 97 4.73 4.87 1.37
N TYR A 98 4.13 5.45 2.42
CA TYR A 98 2.95 6.29 2.31
C TYR A 98 3.31 7.72 1.88
N PRO A 99 2.36 8.48 1.36
CA PRO A 99 2.52 9.91 1.08
C PRO A 99 3.01 10.74 2.27
N VAL A 100 3.88 11.71 2.03
CA VAL A 100 4.33 12.67 3.06
C VAL A 100 3.27 13.76 3.30
N GLU A 101 2.91 13.98 4.57
CA GLU A 101 2.07 15.07 5.06
C GLU A 101 2.80 16.41 5.03
N ARG A 102 2.17 17.46 4.47
CA ARG A 102 2.82 18.78 4.30
C ARG A 102 3.35 19.32 5.62
N ASP A 103 2.56 19.22 6.69
CA ASP A 103 2.91 19.73 8.02
C ASP A 103 3.88 18.80 8.78
N SER A 104 4.02 17.56 8.30
CA SER A 104 4.83 16.52 8.92
C SER A 104 6.13 16.21 8.16
N ALA A 105 6.38 16.86 7.04
CA ALA A 105 7.56 16.59 6.23
C ALA A 105 8.87 16.86 6.99
N VAL A 106 9.76 15.87 6.96
CA VAL A 106 11.18 15.99 7.31
C VAL A 106 12.01 15.41 6.18
N LYS A 107 13.25 15.89 6.01
CA LYS A 107 14.16 15.42 4.95
C LYS A 107 15.49 15.01 5.54
N CYS A 108 16.07 13.94 5.00
CA CYS A 108 17.44 13.56 5.30
C CYS A 108 18.40 14.72 5.02
N SER A 109 19.35 14.96 5.93
CA SER A 109 20.37 16.00 5.75
C SER A 109 21.37 15.73 4.62
N SER A 110 21.47 14.48 4.16
CA SER A 110 22.43 14.03 3.15
C SER A 110 21.79 13.79 1.79
N CYS A 111 20.81 12.87 1.70
CA CYS A 111 20.17 12.51 0.41
C CYS A 111 18.85 13.23 0.16
N HIS A 112 18.38 14.07 1.09
CA HIS A 112 17.10 14.79 1.01
C HIS A 112 15.84 13.95 0.83
N SER A 113 15.92 12.63 1.04
CA SER A 113 14.75 11.76 1.07
C SER A 113 13.75 12.24 2.12
N ALA A 114 12.47 12.29 1.76
CA ALA A 114 11.42 12.78 2.65
C ALA A 114 10.74 11.67 3.44
N ALA A 115 10.27 12.01 4.63
CA ALA A 115 9.47 11.14 5.48
C ALA A 115 8.46 11.96 6.31
N ASN A 116 7.46 11.29 6.84
CA ASN A 116 6.61 11.85 7.89
C ASN A 116 7.40 11.90 9.21
N ARG A 117 7.28 13.01 9.94
CA ARG A 117 8.07 13.31 11.15
C ARG A 117 7.98 12.21 12.20
N THR A 118 6.76 11.75 12.49
CA THR A 118 6.53 10.71 13.50
C THR A 118 7.26 9.41 13.14
N ASP A 119 7.12 8.97 11.88
CA ASP A 119 7.75 7.74 11.38
C ASP A 119 9.28 7.87 11.34
N TRP A 120 9.78 9.03 10.87
CA TRP A 120 11.20 9.34 10.87
C TRP A 120 11.78 9.33 12.29
N HIS A 121 11.12 9.98 13.25
CA HIS A 121 11.58 10.04 14.63
C HIS A 121 11.64 8.65 15.25
N ALA A 122 10.60 7.83 15.06
CA ALA A 122 10.57 6.45 15.54
C ALA A 122 11.72 5.62 14.94
N PHE A 123 11.94 5.72 13.63
CA PHE A 123 12.99 4.99 12.93
C PHE A 123 14.40 5.44 13.36
N ILE A 124 14.69 6.75 13.31
CA ILE A 124 16.00 7.30 13.66
C ILE A 124 16.31 7.08 15.15
N HIS A 125 15.32 7.07 16.03
CA HIS A 125 15.56 6.78 17.45
C HIS A 125 16.22 5.40 17.64
N LEU A 126 15.80 4.40 16.86
CA LEU A 126 16.29 3.03 16.91
C LEU A 126 17.59 2.84 16.11
N THR A 127 17.67 3.41 14.90
CA THR A 127 18.73 3.08 13.93
C THR A 127 19.84 4.11 13.83
N LYS A 128 19.57 5.38 14.21
CA LYS A 128 20.46 6.53 14.04
C LYS A 128 20.93 6.77 12.60
N LYS A 129 20.25 6.18 11.61
CA LYS A 129 20.62 6.20 10.19
C LYS A 129 19.41 6.44 9.30
N CYS A 130 19.62 7.15 8.19
CA CYS A 130 18.61 7.32 7.17
C CYS A 130 18.19 5.95 6.58
N PRO A 131 16.89 5.64 6.44
CA PRO A 131 16.43 4.38 5.84
C PRO A 131 16.77 4.24 4.35
N TRP A 132 17.10 5.34 3.67
CA TRP A 132 17.36 5.36 2.23
C TRP A 132 18.85 5.29 1.88
N CYS A 133 19.66 6.17 2.47
CA CYS A 133 21.10 6.27 2.16
C CYS A 133 22.03 5.87 3.31
N GLU A 134 21.48 5.42 4.43
CA GLU A 134 22.20 5.00 5.63
C GLU A 134 23.08 6.08 6.30
N SER A 135 23.07 7.31 5.80
CA SER A 135 23.82 8.41 6.43
C SER A 135 23.37 8.61 7.89
N PRO A 136 24.28 8.95 8.81
CA PRO A 136 23.92 9.23 10.19
C PRO A 136 22.89 10.37 10.29
N GLN A 137 21.86 10.19 11.10
CA GLN A 137 20.81 11.18 11.33
C GLN A 137 20.55 11.34 12.82
N GLU A 138 20.19 12.55 13.23
CA GLU A 138 19.77 12.87 14.58
C GLU A 138 18.39 13.53 14.54
N VAL A 139 17.53 13.11 15.46
CA VAL A 139 16.23 13.75 15.67
C VAL A 139 16.48 15.06 16.41
N ARG A 140 16.09 16.19 15.82
CA ARG A 140 16.14 17.51 16.45
C ARG A 140 14.78 17.89 17.04
#